data_AF-A0A7C2RN50-F1
#
_entry.id   AF-A0A7C2RN50-F1
#
_cell.length_a   1.000
_cell.length_b   1.000
_cell.length_c   1.000
_cell.angle_alpha   90.00
_cell.angle_beta   90.00
_cell.angle_gamma   90.00
#
_symmetry.space_group_name_H-M   'P 1'
#
loop_
_entity.id
_entity.type
_entity.pdbx_description
1 polymer ?
#
loop_
_entity_poly.entity_id
_entity_poly.type
_entity_poly.pdbx_seq_one_letter_code
_entity_poly.pdbx_strand_id
1 'polypeptide(L)'
;MGEVVNGIDVNRLREVLREVERNKDAVARISRFSARVRWLGSGFNFKAYIRDHSFAVSEPQDVGGVDAGPRAIEYILGALGACYATGFVLNATKRGVRVRNLEIALEGEIDNILVFLG
;
A
#
# COMPACT_ATOMS: atom_id res chain seq x y z
N MET A 1 -28.62 -12.26 -8.31
CA MET A 1 -27.73 -11.61 -7.32
C MET A 1 -26.35 -12.25 -7.44
N GLY A 2 -25.29 -11.47 -7.62
CA GLY A 2 -23.93 -11.99 -7.73
C GLY A 2 -23.45 -12.62 -6.42
N GLU A 3 -22.53 -13.59 -6.51
CA GLU A 3 -21.92 -14.22 -5.34
C GLU A 3 -20.95 -13.22 -4.68
N VAL A 4 -21.18 -12.89 -3.40
CA VAL A 4 -20.32 -12.01 -2.61
C VAL A 4 -19.55 -12.84 -1.59
N VAL A 5 -18.23 -12.78 -1.64
CA VAL A 5 -17.31 -13.46 -0.70
C VAL A 5 -16.31 -12.42 -0.18
N ASN A 6 -16.11 -12.38 1.14
CA ASN A 6 -15.23 -11.39 1.81
C ASN A 6 -15.56 -9.92 1.44
N GLY A 7 -16.83 -9.62 1.18
CA GLY A 7 -17.28 -8.27 0.76
C GLY A 7 -16.98 -7.93 -0.70
N ILE A 8 -16.50 -8.88 -1.51
CA ILE A 8 -16.13 -8.70 -2.91
C ILE A 8 -17.13 -9.44 -3.81
N ASP A 9 -17.65 -8.75 -4.83
CA ASP A 9 -18.44 -9.37 -5.90
C ASP A 9 -17.53 -10.23 -6.79
N VAL A 10 -17.68 -11.54 -6.68
CA VAL A 10 -16.84 -12.53 -7.38
C VAL A 10 -17.06 -12.47 -8.89
N ASN A 11 -18.28 -12.16 -9.36
CA ASN A 11 -18.59 -12.09 -10.78
C ASN A 11 -17.94 -10.87 -11.42
N ARG A 12 -18.03 -9.70 -10.76
CA ARG A 12 -17.35 -8.48 -11.20
C ARG A 12 -15.83 -8.65 -11.20
N LEU A 13 -15.27 -9.29 -10.19
CA LEU A 13 -13.84 -9.58 -10.13
C LEU A 13 -13.38 -10.43 -11.33
N ARG A 14 -14.14 -11.49 -11.67
CA ARG A 14 -13.84 -12.33 -12.85
C ARG A 14 -13.95 -11.56 -14.16
N GLU A 15 -14.89 -10.62 -14.27
CA GLU A 15 -15.04 -9.77 -15.44
C GLU A 15 -13.83 -8.86 -15.65
N VAL A 16 -13.39 -8.16 -14.59
CA VAL A 16 -12.19 -7.31 -14.63
C VAL A 16 -10.96 -8.11 -15.05
N LEU A 17 -10.77 -9.32 -14.49
CA LEU A 17 -9.64 -10.18 -14.87
C LEU A 17 -9.66 -10.54 -16.36
N ARG A 18 -10.83 -10.91 -16.91
CA ARG A 18 -10.96 -11.24 -18.34
C ARG A 18 -10.74 -10.03 -19.24
N GLU A 19 -11.17 -8.84 -18.82
CA GLU A 19 -10.93 -7.60 -19.56
C GLU A 19 -9.44 -7.28 -19.64
N VAL A 20 -8.75 -7.38 -18.50
CA VAL A 20 -7.31 -7.14 -18.38
C VAL A 20 -6.50 -8.15 -19.22
N GLU A 21 -6.89 -9.43 -19.25
CA GLU A 21 -6.25 -10.45 -20.09
C GLU A 21 -6.35 -10.15 -21.59
N ARG A 22 -7.44 -9.49 -22.03
CA ARG A 22 -7.74 -9.26 -23.45
C ARG A 22 -7.27 -7.88 -23.94
N ASN A 23 -6.92 -6.96 -23.05
CA ASN A 23 -6.59 -5.58 -23.40
C ASN A 23 -5.26 -5.14 -22.75
N LYS A 24 -4.20 -5.11 -23.56
CA LYS A 24 -2.86 -4.68 -23.11
C LYS A 24 -2.83 -3.22 -22.62
N ASP A 25 -3.65 -2.34 -23.17
CA ASP A 25 -3.73 -0.94 -22.74
C ASP A 25 -4.43 -0.81 -21.37
N ALA A 26 -5.43 -1.67 -21.12
CA ALA A 26 -6.06 -1.76 -19.80
C ALA A 26 -5.04 -2.19 -18.73
N VAL A 27 -4.19 -3.19 -19.03
CA VAL A 27 -3.08 -3.62 -18.14
C VAL A 27 -2.12 -2.46 -17.88
N ALA A 28 -1.69 -1.76 -18.93
CA ALA A 28 -0.72 -0.67 -18.81
C ALA A 28 -1.23 0.47 -17.92
N ARG A 29 -2.52 0.79 -18.02
CA ARG A 29 -3.16 1.84 -17.22
C ARG A 29 -3.24 1.50 -15.73
N ILE A 30 -3.60 0.25 -15.39
CA ILE A 30 -3.70 -0.17 -13.98
C ILE A 30 -2.35 -0.52 -13.34
N SER A 31 -1.30 -0.67 -14.16
CA SER A 31 0.06 -0.98 -13.71
C SER A 31 0.94 0.26 -13.51
N ARG A 32 0.41 1.47 -13.74
CA ARG A 32 1.16 2.72 -13.56
C ARG A 32 0.78 3.37 -12.22
N PHE A 33 1.80 3.60 -11.40
CA PHE A 33 1.66 4.25 -10.10
C PHE A 33 2.53 5.51 -10.07
N SER A 34 2.05 6.57 -9.43
CA SER A 34 2.81 7.81 -9.23
C SER A 34 2.46 8.44 -7.89
N ALA A 35 3.45 9.11 -7.32
CA ALA A 35 3.32 9.90 -6.11
C ALA A 35 4.11 11.19 -6.28
N ARG A 36 3.65 12.28 -5.65
CA ARG A 36 4.45 13.49 -5.47
C ARG A 36 4.70 13.70 -3.98
N VAL A 37 5.92 14.06 -3.63
CA VAL A 37 6.28 14.38 -2.25
C VAL A 37 6.75 15.83 -2.20
N ARG A 38 6.20 16.60 -1.27
CA ARG A 38 6.55 18.01 -1.05
C ARG A 38 7.15 18.16 0.34
N TRP A 39 8.34 18.73 0.41
CA TRP A 39 8.90 19.23 1.67
C TRP A 39 8.07 20.42 2.18
N LEU A 40 7.77 20.42 3.47
CA LEU A 40 6.90 21.41 4.10
C LEU A 40 7.65 22.66 4.61
N GLY A 41 8.95 22.76 4.33
CA GLY A 41 9.76 23.94 4.68
C GLY A 41 10.39 23.90 6.07
N SER A 42 10.30 22.77 6.80
CA SER A 42 10.93 22.62 8.10
C SER A 42 11.28 21.17 8.42
N GLY A 43 12.51 20.94 8.89
CA GLY A 43 12.99 19.63 9.34
C GLY A 43 12.71 18.48 8.36
N PHE A 44 12.55 17.28 8.90
CA PHE A 44 12.18 16.08 8.16
C PHE A 44 10.65 15.94 8.01
N ASN A 45 9.98 16.99 7.50
CA ASN A 45 8.53 17.00 7.31
C ASN A 45 8.13 17.10 5.84
N PHE A 46 7.32 16.14 5.41
CA PHE A 46 6.88 16.03 4.03
C PHE A 46 5.39 15.73 3.96
N LYS A 47 4.79 16.11 2.83
CA LYS A 47 3.44 15.68 2.45
C LYS A 47 3.51 14.90 1.14
N ALA A 48 3.06 13.66 1.18
CA ALA A 48 2.90 12.81 0.01
C ALA A 48 1.50 12.98 -0.58
N TYR A 49 1.41 13.01 -1.91
CA TYR A 49 0.17 13.11 -2.68
C TYR A 49 0.10 11.92 -3.64
N ILE A 50 -0.96 11.12 -3.53
CA ILE A 50 -1.18 9.89 -4.32
C ILE A 50 -2.64 9.85 -4.75
N ARG A 51 -2.89 9.97 -6.07
CA ARG A 51 -4.25 10.22 -6.60
C ARG A 51 -4.88 11.42 -5.87
N ASP A 52 -6.09 11.25 -5.34
CA ASP A 52 -6.82 12.26 -4.58
C ASP A 52 -6.57 12.18 -3.06
N HIS A 53 -5.57 11.42 -2.64
CA HIS A 53 -5.21 11.23 -1.24
C HIS A 53 -3.89 11.95 -0.90
N SER A 54 -3.73 12.29 0.37
CA SER A 54 -2.45 12.80 0.89
C SER A 54 -2.23 12.38 2.33
N PHE A 55 -0.96 12.24 2.72
CA PHE A 55 -0.57 11.93 4.10
C PHE A 55 0.75 12.60 4.47
N ALA A 56 0.95 12.79 5.77
CA ALA A 56 2.19 13.31 6.33
C ALA A 56 3.24 12.20 6.43
N VAL A 57 4.48 12.54 6.14
CA VAL A 57 5.66 11.72 6.40
C VAL A 57 6.58 12.54 7.28
N SER A 58 6.89 12.03 8.45
CA SER A 58 7.71 12.71 9.45
C SER A 58 8.67 11.72 10.09
N GLU A 59 9.73 12.25 10.67
CA GLU A 59 10.63 11.47 11.51
C GLU A 59 10.27 11.67 13.00
N PRO A 60 10.53 10.68 13.86
CA PRO A 60 10.36 10.82 15.30
C PRO A 60 11.36 11.82 15.90
N GLN A 61 11.08 12.24 17.13
CA GLN A 61 11.85 13.29 17.80
C GLN A 61 13.31 12.90 18.06
N ASP A 62 13.58 11.62 18.33
CA ASP A 62 14.90 11.06 18.62
C ASP A 62 15.87 11.13 17.43
N VAL A 63 15.37 11.18 16.20
CA VAL A 63 16.16 11.36 14.98
C VAL A 63 15.97 12.75 14.34
N GLY A 64 15.45 13.71 15.11
CA GLY A 64 15.40 15.13 14.73
C GLY A 64 14.15 15.57 13.96
N GLY A 65 13.09 14.76 13.95
CA GLY A 65 11.79 15.15 13.43
C GLY A 65 10.82 15.68 14.50
N VAL A 66 9.55 15.79 14.14
CA VAL A 66 8.49 16.33 15.01
C VAL A 66 7.36 15.34 15.25
N ASP A 67 7.52 14.10 14.75
CA ASP A 67 6.55 13.00 14.89
C ASP A 67 5.13 13.38 14.42
N ALA A 68 5.02 14.14 13.32
CA ALA A 68 3.74 14.55 12.74
C ALA A 68 3.07 13.46 11.87
N GLY A 69 3.70 12.29 11.76
CA GLY A 69 3.25 11.14 11.01
C GLY A 69 4.34 10.07 10.94
N PRO A 70 4.02 8.85 10.50
CA PRO A 70 4.99 7.76 10.40
C PRO A 70 6.19 8.10 9.51
N ARG A 71 7.29 7.39 9.75
CA ARG A 71 8.48 7.43 8.90
C ARG A 71 8.18 6.84 7.53
N ALA A 72 8.98 7.26 6.54
CA ALA A 72 8.87 6.71 5.19
C ALA A 72 9.00 5.17 5.17
N ILE A 73 9.90 4.62 5.99
CA ILE A 73 10.13 3.17 6.08
C ILE A 73 8.96 2.42 6.73
N GLU A 74 8.27 3.03 7.70
CA GLU A 74 7.09 2.44 8.34
C GLU A 74 5.90 2.41 7.38
N TYR A 75 5.76 3.44 6.54
CA TYR A 75 4.80 3.40 5.43
C TYR A 75 5.12 2.28 4.43
N ILE A 76 6.39 1.98 4.16
CA ILE A 76 6.78 0.85 3.30
C ILE A 76 6.33 -0.47 3.92
N LEU A 77 6.58 -0.69 5.22
CA LEU A 77 6.12 -1.89 5.92
C LEU A 77 4.60 -2.02 5.88
N GLY A 78 3.87 -0.94 6.20
CA GLY A 78 2.40 -0.93 6.12
C GLY A 78 1.88 -1.23 4.71
N ALA A 79 2.47 -0.61 3.68
CA ALA A 79 2.10 -0.85 2.28
C ALA A 79 2.41 -2.28 1.83
N LEU A 80 3.55 -2.84 2.23
CA LEU A 80 3.93 -4.23 1.94
C LEU A 80 2.97 -5.22 2.60
N GLY A 81 2.65 -5.01 3.89
CA GLY A 81 1.66 -5.82 4.61
C GLY A 81 0.29 -5.77 3.95
N ALA A 82 -0.19 -4.58 3.59
CA ALA A 82 -1.44 -4.42 2.86
C ALA A 82 -1.43 -5.13 1.49
N CYS A 83 -0.30 -5.12 0.78
CA CYS A 83 -0.14 -5.81 -0.49
C CYS A 83 -0.29 -7.34 -0.32
N TYR A 84 0.39 -7.93 0.66
CA TYR A 84 0.25 -9.36 0.97
C TYR A 84 -1.16 -9.72 1.42
N ALA A 85 -1.77 -8.93 2.31
CA ALA A 85 -3.14 -9.15 2.77
C ALA A 85 -4.15 -9.10 1.61
N THR A 86 -3.98 -8.13 0.70
CA THR A 86 -4.81 -8.01 -0.51
C THR A 86 -4.69 -9.25 -1.39
N GLY A 87 -3.47 -9.73 -1.63
CA GLY A 87 -3.22 -10.96 -2.41
C GLY A 87 -3.86 -12.19 -1.75
N PHE A 88 -3.78 -12.31 -0.43
CA PHE A 88 -4.41 -13.39 0.32
C PHE A 88 -5.94 -13.37 0.19
N VAL A 89 -6.57 -12.22 0.50
CA VAL A 89 -8.03 -12.05 0.44
C VAL A 89 -8.53 -12.29 -0.99
N LEU A 90 -7.82 -11.79 -2.01
CA LEU A 90 -8.14 -12.03 -3.41
C LEU A 90 -8.18 -13.52 -3.74
N ASN A 91 -7.15 -14.26 -3.37
CA ASN A 91 -7.06 -15.69 -3.67
C ASN A 91 -8.07 -16.52 -2.87
N ALA A 92 -8.30 -16.20 -1.60
CA ALA A 92 -9.34 -16.84 -0.79
C ALA A 92 -10.73 -16.62 -1.39
N THR A 93 -11.04 -15.38 -1.78
CA THR A 93 -12.28 -14.99 -2.45
C THR A 93 -12.50 -15.76 -3.75
N LYS A 94 -11.49 -15.84 -4.62
CA LYS A 94 -11.57 -16.63 -5.87
C LYS A 94 -11.89 -18.11 -5.64
N ARG A 95 -11.51 -18.65 -4.49
CA ARG A 95 -11.72 -20.05 -4.08
C ARG A 95 -12.98 -20.26 -3.24
N GLY A 96 -13.79 -19.22 -3.02
CA GLY A 96 -14.99 -19.30 -2.17
C GLY A 96 -14.69 -19.44 -0.67
N VAL A 97 -13.45 -19.18 -0.24
CA VAL A 97 -13.04 -19.29 1.17
C VAL A 97 -13.34 -17.97 1.88
N ARG A 98 -14.14 -18.05 2.97
CA ARG A 98 -14.47 -16.90 3.82
C ARG A 98 -13.37 -16.66 4.85
N VAL A 99 -12.77 -15.48 4.81
CA VAL A 99 -11.81 -15.00 5.80
C VAL A 99 -12.59 -14.41 6.98
N ARG A 100 -12.36 -14.94 8.19
CA ARG A 100 -12.98 -14.43 9.42
C ARG A 100 -12.13 -13.39 10.12
N ASN A 101 -10.82 -13.61 10.14
CA ASN A 101 -9.83 -12.68 10.67
C ASN A 101 -8.52 -12.84 9.89
N LEU A 102 -7.79 -11.74 9.70
CA LEU A 102 -6.49 -11.69 9.03
C LEU A 102 -5.70 -10.52 9.60
N GLU A 103 -4.48 -10.80 10.06
CA GLU A 103 -3.50 -9.81 10.48
C GLU A 103 -2.14 -10.18 9.89
N ILE A 104 -1.35 -9.16 9.54
CA ILE A 104 0.03 -9.33 9.11
C ILE A 104 0.89 -8.40 9.97
N ALA A 105 1.77 -8.99 10.78
CA ALA A 105 2.82 -8.29 11.49
C ALA A 105 4.10 -8.33 10.65
N LEU A 106 4.73 -7.17 10.43
CA LEU A 106 5.99 -7.04 9.70
C LEU A 106 6.97 -6.23 10.54
N GLU A 107 8.22 -6.67 10.49
CA GLU A 107 9.36 -5.96 11.05
C GLU A 107 10.42 -5.84 9.96
N GLY A 108 11.20 -4.77 10.02
CA GLY A 108 12.28 -4.51 9.07
C GLY A 108 13.36 -3.67 9.73
N GLU A 109 14.60 -3.96 9.39
CA GLU A 109 15.78 -3.31 9.94
C GLU A 109 16.68 -2.82 8.81
N ILE A 110 17.31 -1.67 9.02
CA ILE A 110 18.34 -1.13 8.13
C ILE A 110 19.69 -1.55 8.69
N ASP A 111 20.41 -2.40 7.95
CA ASP A 111 21.69 -3.01 8.37
C ASP A 111 22.75 -1.99 8.81
N ASN A 112 22.87 -0.87 8.09
CA ASN A 112 23.76 0.22 8.49
C ASN A 112 23.14 1.59 8.21
N ILE A 113 22.55 2.20 9.25
CA ILE A 113 21.95 3.53 9.16
C ILE A 113 22.97 4.63 8.85
N LEU A 114 24.26 4.43 9.14
CA LEU A 114 25.31 5.41 8.86
C LEU A 114 25.52 5.62 7.36
N VAL A 115 25.19 4.64 6.52
CA VAL A 115 25.20 4.83 5.04
C VAL A 115 24.26 5.97 4.64
N PHE A 116 23.17 6.16 5.37
CA PHE A 116 22.23 7.25 5.14
C PHE A 116 22.65 8.56 5.81
N LEU A 117 23.25 8.49 7.00
CA LEU A 117 23.59 9.68 7.81
C LEU A 117 24.92 10.34 7.43
N GLY A 118 25.80 9.63 6.70
CA GLY A 118 27.13 10.12 6.32
C GLY A 118 28.23 9.66 7.27
#